data_AF-A0A418N4B3-F1
#
_entry.id   AF-A0A418N4B3-F1
#
_cell.length_a   1.000
_cell.length_b   1.000
_cell.length_c   1.000
_cell.angle_alpha   90.00
_cell.angle_beta   90.00
_cell.angle_gamma   90.00
#
_symmetry.space_group_name_H-M   'P 1'
#
loop_
_entity.id
_entity.type
_entity.pdbx_description
1 polymer ?
#
loop_
_entity_poly.entity_id
_entity_poly.type
_entity_poly.pdbx_seq_one_letter_code
_entity_poly.pdbx_strand_id
1 'polypeptide(L)'
;MSDAIWALIGVVVGGLLTGWINYGLQKRQFQHNFEMFRLENQSKETVKSILTDLLWHKKFIDRSMKALKQNIGGYTEDEIRQLLHEVGAVKITRKKDNTEWWYLKEREEERIEHLKSKS
;
A
#
# COMPACT_ATOMS: atom_id res chain seq x y z
N MET A 1 59.77 -10.76 16.38
CA MET A 1 58.49 -11.13 17.06
C MET A 1 57.58 -9.92 17.31
N SER A 2 58.06 -8.68 17.24
CA SER A 2 57.29 -7.44 17.48
C SER A 2 56.21 -7.16 16.43
N ASP A 3 56.53 -7.35 15.15
CA ASP A 3 55.72 -6.79 14.05
C ASP A 3 54.41 -7.57 13.85
N ALA A 4 54.44 -8.88 14.11
CA ALA A 4 53.26 -9.73 14.08
C ALA A 4 52.25 -9.36 15.19
N ILE A 5 52.74 -8.94 16.36
CA ILE A 5 51.88 -8.54 17.49
C ILE A 5 51.21 -7.18 17.19
N TRP A 6 51.96 -6.22 16.64
CA TRP A 6 51.41 -4.93 16.22
C TRP A 6 50.39 -5.07 15.08
N ALA A 7 50.63 -5.97 14.12
CA ALA A 7 49.68 -6.26 13.05
C ALA A 7 48.37 -6.86 13.58
N LEU A 8 48.44 -7.80 14.52
CA LEU A 8 47.25 -8.41 15.14
C LEU A 8 46.42 -7.39 15.94
N ILE A 9 47.07 -6.51 16.69
CA ILE A 9 46.39 -5.44 17.43
C ILE A 9 45.65 -4.50 16.45
N GLY A 10 46.29 -4.14 15.32
CA GLY A 10 45.67 -3.30 14.30
C GLY A 10 44.40 -3.90 13.70
N VAL A 11 44.38 -5.22 13.42
CA VAL A 11 43.19 -5.91 12.88
C VAL A 11 42.06 -5.95 13.90
N VAL A 12 42.36 -6.23 15.18
CA VAL A 12 41.34 -6.28 16.23
C VAL A 12 40.72 -4.90 16.48
N VAL A 13 41.56 -3.86 16.59
CA VAL A 13 41.09 -2.49 16.79
C VAL A 13 40.29 -2.00 15.57
N GLY A 14 40.77 -2.27 14.36
CA GLY A 14 40.05 -1.96 13.13
C GLY A 14 38.68 -2.65 13.07
N GLY A 15 38.64 -3.96 13.36
CA GLY A 15 37.40 -4.74 13.37
C GLY A 15 36.39 -4.26 14.41
N LEU A 16 36.84 -3.91 15.62
CA LEU A 16 35.98 -3.37 16.68
C LEU A 16 35.44 -1.98 16.34
N LEU A 17 36.28 -1.09 15.80
CA LEU A 17 35.85 0.24 15.36
C LEU A 17 34.87 0.15 14.20
N THR A 18 35.15 -0.66 13.18
CA THR A 18 34.23 -0.89 12.06
C THR A 18 32.92 -1.53 12.55
N GLY A 19 32.99 -2.51 13.47
CA GLY A 19 31.82 -3.13 14.07
C GLY A 19 30.95 -2.12 14.82
N TRP A 20 31.56 -1.22 15.60
CA TRP A 20 30.82 -0.19 16.34
C TRP A 20 30.18 0.85 15.41
N ILE A 21 30.93 1.33 14.40
CA ILE A 21 30.40 2.26 13.40
C ILE A 21 29.22 1.63 12.64
N ASN A 22 29.37 0.38 12.19
CA ASN A 22 28.30 -0.36 11.50
C ASN A 22 27.08 -0.57 12.38
N TYR A 23 27.26 -0.90 13.66
CA TYR A 23 26.16 -1.03 14.60
C TYR A 23 25.37 0.28 14.76
N GLY A 24 26.07 1.42 14.88
CA GLY A 24 25.46 2.74 14.93
C GLY A 24 24.69 3.11 13.66
N LEU A 25 25.27 2.83 12.48
CA LEU A 25 24.63 3.08 11.18
C LEU A 25 23.39 2.19 10.98
N GLN A 26 23.48 0.89 11.30
CA GLN A 26 22.36 -0.05 11.17
C GLN A 26 21.17 0.37 12.04
N LYS A 27 21.42 0.83 13.27
CA LYS A 27 20.35 1.29 14.15
C LYS A 27 19.59 2.49 13.58
N ARG A 28 20.30 3.43 12.94
CA ARG A 28 19.68 4.59 12.29
C ARG A 28 18.92 4.20 11.03
N GLN A 29 19.49 3.34 10.20
CA GLN A 29 18.81 2.82 9.01
C GLN A 29 17.54 2.05 9.39
N PHE A 30 17.60 1.23 10.45
CA PHE A 30 16.43 0.50 10.94
C PHE A 30 15.30 1.44 11.41
N GLN A 31 15.63 2.48 12.19
CA GLN A 31 14.63 3.46 12.62
C GLN A 31 13.98 4.18 11.44
N HIS A 32 14.78 4.58 10.44
CA HIS A 32 14.27 5.23 9.25
C HIS A 32 13.37 4.29 8.43
N ASN A 33 13.80 3.04 8.20
CA ASN A 33 13.02 2.05 7.47
C ASN A 33 11.69 1.76 8.18
N PHE A 34 11.70 1.68 9.52
CA PHE A 34 10.49 1.50 10.31
C PHE A 34 9.54 2.70 10.20
N GLU A 35 10.07 3.93 10.24
CA GLU A 35 9.28 5.14 10.08
C GLU A 35 8.64 5.22 8.68
N MET A 36 9.41 4.94 7.64
CA MET A 36 8.92 4.88 6.27
C MET A 36 7.82 3.83 6.10
N PHE A 37 8.04 2.61 6.62
CA PHE A 37 7.04 1.55 6.58
C PHE A 37 5.74 1.95 7.32
N ARG A 38 5.86 2.66 8.44
CA ARG A 38 4.70 3.18 9.17
C ARG A 38 3.95 4.23 8.37
N LEU A 39 4.67 5.18 7.75
CA LEU A 39 4.08 6.23 6.91
C LEU A 39 3.38 5.66 5.67
N GLU A 40 3.99 4.68 5.01
CA GLU A 40 3.38 3.98 3.87
C GLU A 40 2.10 3.27 4.27
N ASN A 41 2.08 2.56 5.40
CA ASN A 41 0.87 1.91 5.89
C ASN A 41 -0.22 2.93 6.24
N GLN A 42 0.12 4.05 6.87
CA GLN A 42 -0.84 5.14 7.13
C GLN A 42 -1.42 5.72 5.84
N SER A 43 -0.58 5.89 4.81
CA SER A 43 -1.04 6.34 3.48
C SER A 43 -2.02 5.34 2.88
N LYS A 44 -1.70 4.05 2.88
CA LYS A 44 -2.57 2.99 2.36
C LYS A 44 -3.91 2.94 3.08
N GLU A 45 -3.92 3.00 4.41
CA GLU A 45 -5.17 3.02 5.19
C GLU A 45 -6.02 4.26 4.87
N THR A 46 -5.39 5.41 4.62
CA THR A 46 -6.10 6.63 4.19
C THR A 46 -6.71 6.46 2.80
N VAL A 47 -5.99 5.82 1.86
CA VAL A 47 -6.55 5.53 0.54
C VAL A 47 -7.71 4.54 0.63
N LYS A 48 -7.61 3.52 1.48
CA LYS A 48 -8.69 2.56 1.74
C LYS A 48 -9.95 3.24 2.27
N SER A 49 -9.81 4.17 3.21
CA SER A 49 -10.97 4.92 3.73
C SER A 49 -11.62 5.76 2.64
N ILE A 50 -10.84 6.47 1.82
CA ILE A 50 -11.34 7.24 0.67
C ILE A 50 -12.07 6.32 -0.33
N LEU A 51 -11.49 5.17 -0.68
CA LEU A 51 -12.12 4.20 -1.59
C LEU A 51 -13.46 3.71 -1.03
N THR A 52 -13.49 3.38 0.26
CA THR A 52 -14.69 2.93 0.97
C THR A 52 -15.77 4.01 0.96
N ASP A 53 -15.43 5.25 1.28
CA ASP A 53 -16.35 6.40 1.27
C ASP A 53 -16.91 6.67 -0.13
N LEU A 54 -16.06 6.59 -1.16
CA LEU A 54 -16.48 6.75 -2.55
C LEU A 54 -17.50 5.66 -2.93
N LEU A 55 -17.23 4.41 -2.59
CA LEU A 55 -18.08 3.27 -2.92
C LEU A 55 -19.33 3.14 -2.03
N TRP A 56 -19.37 3.78 -0.87
CA TRP A 56 -20.57 3.88 -0.01
C TRP A 56 -21.54 4.97 -0.43
N HIS A 57 -21.22 5.76 -1.46
CA HIS A 57 -22.06 6.86 -1.89
C HIS A 57 -23.44 6.39 -2.39
N LYS A 58 -24.52 6.97 -1.85
CA LYS A 58 -25.93 6.54 -2.10
C LYS A 58 -26.33 6.53 -3.58
N LYS A 59 -25.92 7.55 -4.35
CA LYS A 59 -26.29 7.67 -5.76
C LYS A 59 -25.50 6.75 -6.71
N PHE A 60 -24.31 6.31 -6.28
CA PHE A 60 -23.36 5.61 -7.13
C PHE A 60 -23.00 4.29 -6.45
N ILE A 61 -23.80 3.25 -6.70
CA ILE A 61 -23.62 1.91 -6.13
C ILE A 61 -22.34 1.25 -6.68
N ASP A 62 -22.07 1.45 -7.96
CA ASP A 62 -20.85 1.07 -8.66
C ASP A 62 -20.10 2.29 -9.21
N ARG A 63 -18.76 2.21 -9.25
CA ARG A 63 -17.90 3.25 -9.83
C ARG A 63 -16.87 2.66 -10.76
N SER A 64 -16.54 3.39 -11.83
CA SER A 64 -15.47 2.99 -12.76
C SER A 64 -14.10 3.19 -12.14
N MET A 65 -13.11 2.39 -12.57
CA MET A 65 -11.71 2.57 -12.15
C MET A 65 -11.21 4.00 -12.38
N LYS A 66 -11.59 4.62 -13.51
CA LYS A 66 -11.26 6.01 -13.82
C LYS A 66 -11.76 7.01 -12.77
N ALA A 67 -12.99 6.82 -12.27
CA ALA A 67 -13.58 7.71 -11.27
C ALA A 67 -12.93 7.54 -9.88
N LEU A 68 -12.50 6.32 -9.54
CA LEU A 68 -11.79 6.05 -8.28
C LEU A 68 -10.40 6.68 -8.30
N LYS A 69 -9.65 6.49 -9.40
CA LYS A 69 -8.31 7.05 -9.59
C LYS A 69 -8.25 8.57 -9.56
N GLN A 70 -9.31 9.27 -9.98
CA GLN A 70 -9.34 10.75 -9.98
C GLN A 70 -9.17 11.36 -8.58
N ASN A 71 -9.59 10.66 -7.53
CA ASN A 71 -9.51 11.16 -6.15
C ASN A 71 -8.26 10.66 -5.40
N ILE A 72 -7.44 9.82 -6.04
CA ILE A 72 -6.28 9.16 -5.43
C ILE A 72 -5.06 9.42 -6.31
N GLY A 73 -4.20 10.33 -5.89
CA GLY A 73 -2.92 10.61 -6.56
C GLY A 73 -1.78 9.72 -6.06
N GLY A 74 -0.79 9.47 -6.91
CA GLY A 74 0.43 8.75 -6.52
C GLY A 74 0.32 7.22 -6.50
N TYR A 75 -0.85 6.66 -6.78
CA TYR A 75 -1.07 5.21 -6.90
C TYR A 75 -1.33 4.81 -8.34
N THR A 76 -0.74 3.70 -8.74
CA THR A 76 -1.02 3.03 -10.01
C THR A 76 -2.40 2.36 -9.96
N GLU A 77 -2.94 1.99 -11.13
CA GLU A 77 -4.22 1.28 -11.17
C GLU A 77 -4.14 -0.09 -10.50
N ASP A 78 -3.02 -0.79 -10.63
CA ASP A 78 -2.84 -2.10 -10.00
C ASP A 78 -2.81 -2.01 -8.47
N GLU A 79 -2.15 -0.99 -7.91
CA GLU A 79 -2.17 -0.74 -6.46
C GLU A 79 -3.57 -0.38 -5.98
N ILE A 80 -4.31 0.44 -6.74
CA ILE A 80 -5.71 0.76 -6.41
C ILE A 80 -6.57 -0.52 -6.44
N ARG A 81 -6.38 -1.42 -7.42
CA ARG A 81 -7.08 -2.72 -7.46
C ARG A 81 -6.78 -3.56 -6.23
N GLN A 82 -5.52 -3.60 -5.80
CA GLN A 82 -5.12 -4.33 -4.60
C GLN A 82 -5.80 -3.74 -3.36
N LEU A 83 -5.77 -2.42 -3.18
CA LEU A 83 -6.43 -1.75 -2.05
C LEU A 83 -7.96 -1.92 -2.09
N LEU A 84 -8.57 -1.93 -3.28
CA LEU A 84 -9.99 -2.23 -3.47
C LEU A 84 -10.36 -3.62 -2.98
N HIS A 85 -9.53 -4.63 -3.27
CA HIS A 85 -9.72 -5.98 -2.73
C HIS A 85 -9.57 -6.00 -1.20
N GLU A 86 -8.63 -5.25 -0.64
CA GLU A 86 -8.41 -5.15 0.80
C GLU A 86 -9.62 -4.53 1.55
N VAL A 87 -10.37 -3.62 0.91
CA VAL A 87 -11.63 -3.06 1.47
C VAL A 87 -12.88 -3.87 1.13
N GLY A 88 -12.74 -5.06 0.54
CA GLY A 88 -13.87 -5.94 0.22
C GLY A 88 -14.68 -5.48 -1.00
N ALA A 89 -14.10 -4.68 -1.89
CA ALA A 89 -14.74 -4.33 -3.16
C ALA A 89 -14.60 -5.47 -4.20
N VAL A 90 -15.60 -5.58 -5.07
CA VAL A 90 -15.70 -6.60 -6.11
C VAL A 90 -15.62 -5.94 -7.48
N LYS A 91 -14.74 -6.49 -8.33
CA LYS A 91 -14.62 -6.09 -9.74
C LYS A 91 -15.78 -6.64 -10.56
N ILE A 92 -16.34 -5.79 -11.41
CA ILE A 92 -17.28 -6.17 -12.46
C ILE A 92 -16.85 -5.60 -13.80
N THR A 93 -17.19 -6.31 -14.86
CA THR A 93 -17.01 -5.83 -16.23
C THR A 93 -18.39 -5.58 -16.82
N ARG A 94 -18.68 -4.34 -17.20
CA ARG A 94 -19.95 -4.01 -17.84
C ARG A 94 -19.91 -4.50 -19.29
N LYS A 95 -20.85 -5.39 -19.66
CA LYS A 95 -20.89 -6.01 -21.00
C LYS A 95 -21.08 -5.02 -22.15
N LYS A 96 -21.67 -3.85 -21.89
CA LYS A 96 -22.00 -2.85 -22.92
C LYS A 96 -20.76 -2.18 -23.52
N ASP A 97 -19.76 -1.92 -22.71
CA ASP A 97 -18.60 -1.09 -23.04
C ASP A 97 -17.26 -1.75 -22.61
N ASN A 98 -17.32 -2.97 -22.08
CA ASN A 98 -16.20 -3.72 -21.53
C ASN A 98 -15.40 -2.94 -20.48
N THR A 99 -16.05 -1.99 -19.80
CA THR A 99 -15.38 -1.15 -18.81
C THR A 99 -15.36 -1.81 -17.44
N GLU A 100 -14.28 -1.55 -16.71
CA GLU A 100 -14.06 -2.03 -15.36
C GLU A 100 -14.73 -1.12 -14.33
N TRP A 101 -15.60 -1.72 -13.52
CA TRP A 101 -16.30 -1.07 -12.42
C TRP A 101 -16.14 -1.86 -11.13
N TRP A 102 -16.34 -1.18 -10.02
CA TRP A 102 -16.15 -1.71 -8.68
C TRP A 102 -17.32 -1.27 -7.80
N TYR A 103 -17.68 -2.14 -6.87
CA TYR A 103 -18.70 -1.90 -5.85
C TYR A 103 -18.33 -2.65 -4.58
N LEU A 104 -18.87 -2.25 -3.43
CA LEU A 104 -18.65 -2.97 -2.17
C LEU A 104 -19.48 -4.26 -2.16
N LYS A 105 -18.88 -5.37 -1.74
CA LYS A 105 -19.58 -6.65 -1.62
C LYS A 105 -20.85 -6.54 -0.76
N GLU A 106 -20.79 -5.76 0.31
CA GLU A 106 -21.94 -5.53 1.21
C GLU A 106 -23.13 -4.85 0.53
N ARG A 107 -22.91 -4.15 -0.59
CA ARG A 107 -23.95 -3.46 -1.38
C ARG A 107 -24.42 -4.28 -2.59
N GLU A 108 -24.11 -5.58 -2.64
CA GLU A 108 -24.48 -6.44 -3.76
C GLU A 108 -26.01 -6.51 -3.95
N GLU A 109 -26.76 -6.63 -2.85
CA GLU A 109 -28.22 -6.69 -2.89
C GLU A 109 -28.85 -5.41 -3.46
N GLU A 110 -28.41 -4.25 -2.96
CA GLU A 110 -28.83 -2.92 -3.44
C GLU A 110 -28.52 -2.76 -4.95
N ARG A 111 -27.36 -3.25 -5.39
CA ARG A 111 -26.99 -3.24 -6.80
C ARG A 111 -27.93 -4.10 -7.63
N ILE A 112 -28.25 -5.32 -7.19
CA ILE A 112 -29.16 -6.23 -7.89
C ILE A 112 -30.55 -5.60 -8.01
N GLU A 113 -31.04 -4.97 -6.94
CA GLU A 113 -32.34 -4.30 -6.94
C GLU A 113 -32.37 -3.09 -7.90
N HIS A 114 -31.32 -2.27 -7.91
CA HIS A 114 -31.17 -1.14 -8.84
C HIS A 114 -31.05 -1.57 -10.30
N LEU A 115 -30.48 -2.74 -10.57
CA LEU A 115 -30.44 -3.28 -11.93
C LEU A 115 -31.80 -3.84 -12.36
N LYS A 116 -32.53 -4.48 -11.45
CA LYS A 116 -33.90 -4.96 -11.72
C LYS A 116 -34.87 -3.82 -12.00
N SER A 117 -34.78 -2.71 -11.28
CA SER A 117 -35.66 -1.55 -11.50
C SER A 117 -35.41 -0.80 -12.82
N LYS A 118 -34.26 -1.04 -13.45
CA LYS A 118 -33.88 -0.46 -14.74
C LYS A 118 -34.07 -1.39 -15.94
N SER A 119 -34.37 -2.67 -15.69
CA SER A 119 -34.69 -3.67 -16.72
C SER A 119 -36.15 -3.60 -17.11
#